data_AF-A0A940EP36-F1
#
_entry.id   AF-A0A940EP36-F1
#
_cell.length_a   1.000
_cell.length_b   1.000
_cell.length_c   1.000
_cell.angle_alpha   90.00
_cell.angle_beta   90.00
_cell.angle_gamma   90.00
#
_symmetry.space_group_name_H-M   'P 1'
#
loop_
_entity.id
_entity.type
_entity.pdbx_description
1 polymer ?
#
loop_
_entity_poly.entity_id
_entity_poly.type
_entity_poly.pdbx_seq_one_letter_code
_entity_poly.pdbx_strand_id
1 'polypeptide(L)'
;MTPAKTVRRVRVIALCALCVLASACSLIRADRQMRRLGDTMYFTGIVETLHEARGPIVVVLYEPGATPRPVFIDVVPRSRGVYHLAGAPAHYRILAFEDLDGDMTRQPGEPAADDEGTALGMDAINDPPTEATGLGHIRIAQGAPNAALPVFPAEAYAALVRRRGEEFGAEAAIGEQRFSPRRVREGMFQPLRFIEEGRAGLFMLEPYDPKKVPLILVHGIGGSPRDWERVIERLDGTRFQPWVFYYPSGFSIGLSAMMLNNAVDELHFRYRFPTSVVVAHSMGGLVARGALNVALREGREPPVHHVVTISTPWLGQEGARWAGIGPTRVPGSWLDMTPGSPFLSELTVDRRPPEIRYTLFFGYGGRRWFPPGNNDGTVSLRSVLPPEIQSRANFVFGFDADHIGILSSDLMIDKLQMRINDELQRWAAAR
;
A
#
# COMPACT_ATOMS: atom_id res chain seq x y z
N MET A 1 11.89 21.67 55.34
CA MET A 1 11.95 21.02 54.01
C MET A 1 13.26 21.45 53.34
N THR A 2 14.14 20.52 52.99
CA THR A 2 15.50 20.83 52.52
C THR A 2 15.54 21.25 51.03
N PRO A 3 16.40 22.21 50.65
CA PRO A 3 16.45 22.80 49.30
C PRO A 3 16.75 21.79 48.17
N ALA A 4 17.38 20.65 48.48
CA ALA A 4 17.66 19.58 47.52
C ALA A 4 16.40 18.88 46.95
N LYS A 5 15.29 18.83 47.70
CA LYS A 5 14.04 18.21 47.23
C LYS A 5 13.27 19.13 46.26
N THR A 6 13.44 20.44 46.39
CA THR A 6 12.79 21.45 45.54
C THR A 6 13.43 21.50 44.15
N VAL A 7 14.77 21.45 44.07
CA VAL A 7 15.50 21.44 42.79
C VAL A 7 15.22 20.17 41.97
N ARG A 8 15.04 19.01 42.63
CA ARG A 8 14.68 17.74 41.96
C ARG A 8 13.24 17.75 41.41
N ARG A 9 12.29 18.39 42.11
CA ARG A 9 10.90 18.55 41.65
C ARG A 9 10.78 19.53 40.48
N VAL A 10 11.50 20.65 40.50
CA VAL A 10 11.51 21.62 39.40
C VAL A 10 12.13 21.02 38.14
N ARG A 11 13.20 20.22 38.26
CA ARG A 11 13.80 19.50 37.11
C ARG A 11 12.86 18.45 36.51
N VAL A 12 12.09 17.72 37.33
CA VAL A 12 11.11 16.74 36.84
C VAL A 12 9.90 17.41 36.16
N ILE A 13 9.39 18.51 36.70
CA ILE A 13 8.30 19.27 36.09
C ILE A 13 8.76 19.92 34.77
N ALA A 14 9.98 20.47 34.73
CA ALA A 14 10.56 21.00 33.50
C ALA A 14 10.78 19.92 32.45
N LEU A 15 11.20 18.70 32.83
CA LEU A 15 11.37 17.57 31.93
C LEU A 15 10.03 17.04 31.39
N CYS A 16 9.00 16.94 32.24
CA CYS A 16 7.64 16.59 31.83
C CYS A 16 7.03 17.66 30.92
N ALA A 17 7.23 18.95 31.22
CA ALA A 17 6.83 20.05 30.35
C ALA A 17 7.58 20.03 29.02
N LEU A 18 8.89 19.73 29.01
CA LEU A 18 9.66 19.57 27.76
C LEU A 18 9.17 18.37 26.93
N CYS A 19 8.85 17.25 27.57
CA CYS A 19 8.29 16.07 26.90
C CYS A 19 6.89 16.34 26.33
N VAL A 20 6.04 17.09 27.07
CA VAL A 20 4.71 17.51 26.60
C VAL A 20 4.84 18.51 25.45
N LEU A 21 5.76 19.48 25.53
CA LEU A 21 6.02 20.46 24.45
C LEU A 21 6.63 19.81 23.20
N ALA A 22 7.57 18.88 23.35
CA ALA A 22 8.16 18.13 22.24
C ALA A 22 7.13 17.20 21.57
N SER A 23 6.24 16.59 22.36
CA SER A 23 5.12 15.78 21.86
C SER A 23 4.07 16.64 21.16
N ALA A 24 3.77 17.83 21.70
CA ALA A 24 2.83 18.79 21.13
C ALA A 24 3.28 19.27 19.73
N CYS A 25 4.57 19.58 19.53
CA CYS A 25 5.07 19.92 18.20
C CYS A 25 4.91 18.77 17.18
N SER A 26 5.13 17.52 17.59
CA SER A 26 4.91 16.37 16.70
C SER A 26 3.44 16.11 16.38
N LEU A 27 2.55 16.31 17.36
CA LEU A 27 1.11 16.17 17.18
C LEU A 27 0.53 17.28 16.28
N ILE A 28 1.01 18.52 16.40
CA ILE A 28 0.62 19.63 15.51
C ILE A 28 1.08 19.36 14.07
N ARG A 29 2.30 18.83 13.87
CA ARG A 29 2.80 18.45 12.54
C ARG A 29 1.96 17.32 11.94
N ALA A 30 1.59 16.33 12.75
CA ALA A 30 0.71 15.25 12.34
C ALA A 30 -0.67 15.77 11.93
N ASP A 31 -1.27 16.62 12.75
CA ASP A 31 -2.57 17.24 12.45
C ASP A 31 -2.52 18.02 11.13
N ARG A 32 -1.46 18.81 10.89
CA ARG A 32 -1.27 19.54 9.63
C ARG A 32 -1.18 18.62 8.42
N GLN A 33 -0.45 17.51 8.53
CA GLN A 33 -0.33 16.52 7.45
C GLN A 33 -1.68 15.83 7.18
N MET A 34 -2.41 15.48 8.23
CA MET A 34 -3.74 14.86 8.10
C MET A 34 -4.80 15.81 7.54
N ARG A 35 -4.67 17.13 7.80
CA ARG A 35 -5.49 18.15 7.11
C ARG A 35 -5.16 18.22 5.63
N ARG A 36 -3.87 18.36 5.29
CA ARG A 36 -3.42 18.37 3.88
C ARG A 36 -3.86 17.12 3.11
N LEU A 37 -3.78 15.94 3.74
CA LEU A 37 -4.25 14.69 3.13
C LEU A 37 -5.77 14.70 2.93
N GLY A 38 -6.53 15.24 3.89
CA GLY A 38 -7.99 15.41 3.75
C GLY A 38 -8.39 16.45 2.71
N ASP A 39 -7.56 17.46 2.45
CA ASP A 39 -7.77 18.46 1.41
C ASP A 39 -7.22 18.00 0.03
N THR A 40 -6.60 16.82 -0.05
CA THR A 40 -6.07 16.30 -1.32
C THR A 40 -7.23 15.96 -2.25
N MET A 41 -7.15 16.46 -3.48
CA MET A 41 -8.12 16.15 -4.53
C MET A 41 -7.73 14.82 -5.17
N TYR A 42 -8.69 13.92 -5.27
CA TYR A 42 -8.53 12.61 -5.86
C TYR A 42 -9.28 12.55 -7.18
N PHE A 43 -8.66 11.95 -8.20
CA PHE A 43 -9.24 11.76 -9.52
C PHE A 43 -9.10 10.31 -9.92
N THR A 44 -10.20 9.69 -10.32
CA THR A 44 -10.23 8.28 -10.71
C THR A 44 -11.39 8.04 -11.66
N GLY A 45 -11.27 6.97 -12.44
CA GLY A 45 -12.23 6.62 -13.48
C GLY A 45 -11.67 5.54 -14.39
N ILE A 46 -12.46 5.14 -15.38
CA ILE A 46 -12.05 4.14 -16.37
C ILE A 46 -11.32 4.84 -17.51
N VAL A 47 -10.16 4.31 -17.88
CA VAL A 47 -9.48 4.65 -19.12
C VAL A 47 -9.42 3.43 -20.02
N GLU A 48 -9.74 3.60 -21.31
CA GLU A 48 -9.65 2.53 -22.29
C GLU A 48 -9.25 3.00 -23.69
N THR A 49 -8.59 2.12 -24.44
CA THR A 49 -8.42 2.24 -25.89
C THR A 49 -9.63 1.68 -26.62
N LEU A 50 -10.06 2.36 -27.69
CA LEU A 50 -11.13 1.87 -28.59
C LEU A 50 -10.62 0.88 -29.64
N HIS A 51 -9.38 0.44 -29.48
CA HIS A 51 -8.65 -0.52 -30.29
C HIS A 51 -7.87 -1.48 -29.38
N GLU A 52 -7.33 -2.55 -29.96
CA GLU A 52 -6.43 -3.45 -29.24
C GLU A 52 -5.16 -2.71 -28.81
N ALA A 53 -4.87 -2.68 -27.51
CA ALA A 53 -3.73 -1.95 -27.00
C ALA A 53 -2.40 -2.61 -27.41
N ARG A 54 -1.48 -1.77 -27.85
CA ARG A 54 -0.12 -2.11 -28.27
C ARG A 54 0.91 -1.71 -27.22
N GLY A 55 0.52 -0.89 -26.24
CA GLY A 55 1.34 -0.44 -25.12
C GLY A 55 0.50 -0.16 -23.87
N PRO A 56 1.13 0.17 -22.74
CA PRO A 56 0.40 0.65 -21.56
C PRO A 56 -0.24 2.01 -21.83
N ILE A 57 -1.29 2.34 -21.07
CA ILE A 57 -1.87 3.67 -21.07
C ILE A 57 -1.24 4.47 -19.92
N VAL A 58 -0.64 5.61 -20.22
CA VAL A 58 -0.14 6.56 -19.24
C VAL A 58 -1.18 7.64 -19.01
N VAL A 59 -1.52 7.90 -17.75
CA VAL A 59 -2.50 8.92 -17.35
C VAL A 59 -1.79 9.98 -16.51
N VAL A 60 -1.91 11.23 -16.92
CA VAL A 60 -1.19 12.38 -16.37
C VAL A 60 -2.18 13.39 -15.81
N LEU A 61 -2.10 13.63 -14.51
CA LEU A 61 -2.76 14.78 -13.88
C LEU A 61 -1.90 16.02 -14.10
N TYR A 62 -2.47 17.10 -14.62
CA TYR A 62 -1.71 18.32 -14.87
C TYR A 62 -2.52 19.60 -14.60
N GLU A 63 -1.83 20.67 -14.21
CA GLU A 63 -2.40 22.01 -14.08
C GLU A 63 -2.36 22.69 -15.46
N PRO A 64 -3.50 23.15 -16.01
CA PRO A 64 -3.53 23.82 -17.30
C PRO A 64 -2.98 25.25 -17.21
N GLY A 65 -2.48 25.76 -18.32
CA GLY A 65 -1.95 27.12 -18.44
C GLY A 65 -1.14 27.29 -19.72
N ALA A 66 -0.52 28.46 -19.90
CA ALA A 66 0.38 28.72 -21.03
C ALA A 66 1.58 27.75 -21.05
N THR A 67 1.99 27.27 -19.88
CA THR A 67 2.97 26.20 -19.70
C THR A 67 2.34 25.15 -18.77
N PRO A 68 1.68 24.12 -19.32
CA PRO A 68 1.03 23.08 -18.54
C PRO A 68 2.02 22.38 -17.60
N ARG A 69 1.63 22.16 -16.34
CA ARG A 69 2.50 21.56 -15.32
C ARG A 69 2.03 20.15 -14.98
N PRO A 70 2.78 19.08 -15.31
CA PRO A 70 2.40 17.74 -14.91
C PRO A 70 2.65 17.58 -13.40
N VAL A 71 1.75 16.88 -12.71
CA VAL A 71 1.73 16.76 -11.24
C VAL A 71 1.80 15.32 -10.78
N PHE A 72 1.13 14.41 -11.47
CA PHE A 72 1.09 13.01 -11.11
C PHE A 72 0.97 12.14 -12.36
N ILE A 73 1.57 10.96 -12.35
CA ILE A 73 1.41 9.95 -13.39
C ILE A 73 0.92 8.64 -12.79
N ASP A 74 0.00 7.98 -13.48
CA ASP A 74 -0.36 6.60 -13.25
C ASP A 74 -0.25 5.81 -14.55
N VAL A 75 -0.02 4.51 -14.44
CA VAL A 75 0.20 3.62 -15.58
C VAL A 75 -0.82 2.50 -15.51
N VAL A 76 -1.62 2.37 -16.56
CA VAL A 76 -2.61 1.30 -16.74
C VAL A 76 -2.06 0.33 -17.78
N PRO A 77 -1.53 -0.83 -17.38
CA PRO A 77 -0.73 -1.70 -18.23
C PRO A 77 -1.54 -2.59 -19.21
N ARG A 78 -2.52 -2.03 -19.92
CA ARG A 78 -3.51 -2.76 -20.76
C ARG A 78 -4.42 -1.80 -21.52
N SER A 79 -5.28 -2.35 -22.37
CA SER A 79 -6.30 -1.61 -23.14
C SER A 79 -7.41 -0.99 -22.30
N ARG A 80 -7.62 -1.44 -21.06
CA ARG A 80 -8.66 -0.90 -20.17
C ARG A 80 -8.30 -1.08 -18.70
N GLY A 81 -8.49 -0.04 -17.89
CA GLY A 81 -8.35 -0.15 -16.45
C GLY A 81 -8.83 1.09 -15.72
N VAL A 82 -8.62 1.11 -14.40
CA VAL A 82 -8.94 2.26 -13.56
C VAL A 82 -7.66 3.03 -13.27
N TYR A 83 -7.71 4.35 -13.45
CA TYR A 83 -6.60 5.23 -13.09
C TYR A 83 -6.83 5.86 -11.72
N HIS A 84 -5.73 6.18 -11.04
CA HIS A 84 -5.76 6.78 -9.71
C HIS A 84 -4.74 7.92 -9.61
N LEU A 85 -5.24 9.14 -9.52
CA LEU A 85 -4.44 10.36 -9.50
C LEU A 85 -4.80 11.20 -8.29
N ALA A 86 -3.81 11.90 -7.73
CA ALA A 86 -4.02 12.79 -6.61
C ALA A 86 -3.20 14.07 -6.74
N GLY A 87 -3.79 15.19 -6.31
CA GLY A 87 -3.16 16.51 -6.34
C GLY A 87 -3.56 17.36 -5.15
N ALA A 88 -2.72 18.34 -4.81
CA ALA A 88 -3.09 19.38 -3.85
C ALA A 88 -4.26 20.25 -4.42
N PRO A 89 -5.04 20.96 -3.60
CA PRO A 89 -6.11 21.84 -4.09
C PRO A 89 -5.67 22.78 -5.22
N ALA A 90 -6.15 22.50 -6.44
CA ALA A 90 -5.89 23.31 -7.64
C ALA A 90 -6.89 22.93 -8.75
N HIS A 91 -6.84 23.64 -9.87
CA HIS A 91 -7.58 23.26 -11.08
C HIS A 91 -6.71 22.32 -11.93
N TYR A 92 -7.23 21.15 -12.27
CA TYR A 92 -6.52 20.14 -13.04
C TYR A 92 -7.26 19.75 -14.32
N ARG A 93 -6.54 19.09 -15.21
CA ARG A 93 -7.05 18.28 -16.33
C ARG A 93 -6.28 16.95 -16.35
N ILE A 94 -6.78 16.00 -17.12
CA ILE A 94 -6.22 14.65 -17.22
C ILE A 94 -5.90 14.35 -18.68
N LEU A 95 -4.62 14.13 -18.98
CA LEU A 95 -4.17 13.61 -20.27
C LEU A 95 -3.99 12.10 -20.15
N ALA A 96 -4.58 11.32 -21.04
CA ALA A 96 -4.30 9.89 -21.18
C ALA A 96 -3.75 9.59 -22.57
N PHE A 97 -2.71 8.77 -22.67
CA PHE A 97 -2.14 8.35 -23.95
C PHE A 97 -1.66 6.90 -23.93
N GLU A 98 -1.73 6.24 -25.07
CA GLU A 98 -1.12 4.94 -25.29
C GLU A 98 0.38 5.13 -25.55
N ASP A 99 1.20 4.66 -24.63
CA ASP A 99 2.67 4.73 -24.69
C ASP A 99 3.20 3.56 -25.53
N LEU A 100 3.63 3.85 -26.76
CA LEU A 100 4.00 2.83 -27.74
C LEU A 100 5.48 2.44 -27.70
N ASP A 101 6.34 3.33 -27.19
CA ASP A 101 7.78 3.09 -27.09
C ASP A 101 8.23 2.71 -25.68
N GLY A 102 7.36 2.87 -24.68
CA GLY A 102 7.58 2.45 -23.30
C GLY A 102 8.41 3.43 -22.49
N ASP A 103 8.60 4.68 -22.96
CA ASP A 103 9.34 5.72 -22.25
C ASP A 103 8.48 6.54 -21.27
N MET A 104 7.19 6.19 -21.18
CA MET A 104 6.15 6.86 -20.40
C MET A 104 5.94 8.33 -20.76
N THR A 105 6.43 8.81 -21.90
CA THR A 105 6.39 10.20 -22.36
C THR A 105 5.68 10.30 -23.70
N ARG A 106 4.66 11.16 -23.78
CA ARG A 106 3.86 11.24 -24.99
C ARG A 106 4.66 11.67 -26.22
N GLN A 107 4.65 10.85 -27.26
CA GLN A 107 5.23 11.16 -28.57
C GLN A 107 4.20 11.71 -29.58
N PRO A 108 4.63 12.48 -30.59
CA PRO A 108 3.77 12.84 -31.71
C PRO A 108 3.27 11.60 -32.46
N GLY A 109 1.96 11.43 -32.53
CA GLY A 109 1.31 10.30 -33.22
C GLY A 109 0.77 9.22 -32.28
N GLU A 110 1.12 9.26 -30.99
CA GLU A 110 0.50 8.39 -30.00
C GLU A 110 -0.97 8.74 -29.80
N PRO A 111 -1.86 7.71 -29.82
CA PRO A 111 -3.26 7.86 -29.46
C PRO A 111 -3.41 8.45 -28.08
N ALA A 112 -4.20 9.52 -27.96
CA ALA A 112 -4.37 10.23 -26.71
C ALA A 112 -5.73 10.92 -26.62
N ALA A 113 -6.17 11.14 -25.39
CA ALA A 113 -7.39 11.86 -25.04
C ALA A 113 -7.11 12.79 -23.86
N ASP A 114 -7.84 13.91 -23.82
CA ASP A 114 -7.77 14.89 -22.75
C ASP A 114 -9.15 15.04 -22.11
N ASP A 115 -9.20 15.12 -20.79
CA ASP A 115 -10.42 15.12 -20.00
C ASP A 115 -10.33 16.16 -18.88
N GLU A 116 -11.47 16.72 -18.46
CA GLU A 116 -11.50 17.69 -17.36
C GLU A 116 -11.28 17.02 -15.99
N GLY A 117 -11.67 15.75 -15.86
CA GLY A 117 -11.68 15.03 -14.60
C GLY A 117 -12.76 15.55 -13.64
N THR A 118 -13.25 14.68 -12.76
CA THR A 118 -14.10 15.10 -11.63
C THR A 118 -13.33 14.89 -10.35
N ALA A 119 -13.13 15.96 -9.59
CA ALA A 119 -12.43 15.90 -8.32
C ALA A 119 -13.31 15.27 -7.24
N LEU A 120 -12.75 14.30 -6.53
CA LEU A 120 -13.36 13.57 -5.43
C LEU A 120 -12.54 13.78 -4.14
N GLY A 121 -13.15 13.44 -3.01
CA GLY A 121 -12.42 13.27 -1.75
C GLY A 121 -11.58 11.99 -1.77
N MET A 122 -10.51 11.97 -0.98
CA MET A 122 -9.62 10.79 -0.84
C MET A 122 -10.33 9.54 -0.31
N ASP A 123 -11.50 9.66 0.31
CA ASP A 123 -12.33 8.55 0.78
C ASP A 123 -12.92 7.72 -0.36
N ALA A 124 -13.09 8.30 -1.56
CA ALA A 124 -13.54 7.59 -2.76
C ALA A 124 -12.55 6.51 -3.25
N ILE A 125 -11.34 6.44 -2.69
CA ILE A 125 -10.38 5.36 -2.99
C ILE A 125 -10.86 3.98 -2.54
N ASN A 126 -11.73 3.93 -1.53
CA ASN A 126 -12.26 2.67 -1.00
C ASN A 126 -13.38 2.10 -1.88
N ASP A 127 -13.97 2.91 -2.76
CA ASP A 127 -15.03 2.53 -3.69
C ASP A 127 -14.71 3.11 -5.08
N PRO A 128 -13.66 2.59 -5.76
CA PRO A 128 -13.23 3.15 -7.02
C PRO A 128 -14.35 3.01 -8.06
N PRO A 129 -14.55 4.02 -8.92
CA PRO A 129 -15.70 4.06 -9.81
C PRO A 129 -15.72 2.88 -10.79
N THR A 130 -16.90 2.29 -10.92
CA THR A 130 -17.20 1.25 -11.90
C THR A 130 -17.88 1.86 -13.12
N GLU A 131 -18.00 1.09 -14.21
CA GLU A 131 -18.76 1.49 -15.40
C GLU A 131 -20.20 1.92 -15.05
N ALA A 132 -20.78 1.32 -14.01
CA ALA A 132 -22.12 1.66 -13.52
C ALA A 132 -22.19 3.04 -12.82
N THR A 133 -21.07 3.53 -12.27
CA THR A 133 -21.02 4.85 -11.60
C THR A 133 -20.81 6.00 -12.58
N GLY A 134 -20.31 5.72 -13.80
CA GLY A 134 -20.14 6.70 -14.87
C GLY A 134 -19.11 7.82 -14.60
N LEU A 135 -18.33 7.72 -13.53
CA LEU A 135 -17.33 8.72 -13.14
C LEU A 135 -16.05 8.55 -13.96
N GLY A 136 -15.61 9.65 -14.61
CA GLY A 136 -14.29 9.78 -15.25
C GLY A 136 -13.99 8.74 -16.32
N HIS A 137 -14.76 8.68 -17.41
CA HIS A 137 -14.54 7.70 -18.48
C HIS A 137 -13.77 8.30 -19.67
N ILE A 138 -12.47 8.02 -19.73
CA ILE A 138 -11.59 8.48 -20.81
C ILE A 138 -11.48 7.39 -21.89
N ARG A 139 -11.82 7.74 -23.14
CA ARG A 139 -11.74 6.85 -24.30
C ARG A 139 -10.69 7.36 -25.28
N ILE A 140 -9.66 6.55 -25.51
CA ILE A 140 -8.58 6.84 -26.44
C ILE A 140 -8.93 6.22 -27.80
N ALA A 141 -9.27 7.08 -28.77
CA ALA A 141 -9.55 6.65 -30.14
C ALA A 141 -8.26 6.30 -30.90
N GLN A 142 -8.39 5.48 -31.95
CA GLN A 142 -7.26 5.13 -32.81
C GLN A 142 -6.79 6.37 -33.62
N GLY A 143 -5.47 6.59 -33.66
CA GLY A 143 -4.84 7.66 -34.44
C GLY A 143 -4.53 8.92 -33.65
N ALA A 144 -3.96 9.93 -34.32
CA ALA A 144 -3.58 11.17 -33.68
C ALA A 144 -4.83 11.97 -33.27
N PRO A 145 -4.81 12.61 -32.08
CA PRO A 145 -5.95 13.38 -31.60
C PRO A 145 -6.25 14.58 -32.50
N ASN A 146 -7.55 14.86 -32.69
CA ASN A 146 -8.01 15.99 -33.52
C ASN A 146 -7.83 17.36 -32.85
N ALA A 147 -7.61 17.39 -31.53
CA ALA A 147 -7.42 18.60 -30.74
C ALA A 147 -5.94 18.78 -30.35
N ALA A 148 -5.52 20.04 -30.19
CA ALA A 148 -4.20 20.36 -29.66
C ALA A 148 -4.10 19.86 -28.21
N LEU A 149 -3.11 19.01 -27.95
CA LEU A 149 -2.84 18.45 -26.63
C LEU A 149 -1.78 19.25 -25.86
N PRO A 150 -1.77 19.19 -24.52
CA PRO A 150 -0.74 19.84 -23.72
C PRO A 150 0.65 19.27 -24.05
N VAL A 151 1.64 20.16 -24.11
CA VAL A 151 3.06 19.81 -24.17
C VAL A 151 3.69 20.19 -22.84
N PHE A 152 4.24 19.21 -22.12
CA PHE A 152 4.83 19.43 -20.81
C PHE A 152 6.30 19.83 -20.93
N PRO A 153 6.82 20.66 -20.01
CA PRO A 153 8.24 20.88 -19.87
C PRO A 153 8.98 19.55 -19.62
N ALA A 154 9.98 19.25 -20.45
CA ALA A 154 10.67 17.96 -20.44
C ALA A 154 11.28 17.61 -19.07
N GLU A 155 11.88 18.59 -18.38
CA GLU A 155 12.47 18.37 -17.06
C GLU A 155 11.43 18.00 -15.99
N ALA A 156 10.29 18.71 -15.98
CA ALA A 156 9.21 18.45 -15.02
C ALA A 156 8.60 17.06 -15.24
N TYR A 157 8.41 16.67 -16.50
CA TYR A 157 7.87 15.37 -16.84
C TYR A 157 8.85 14.23 -16.54
N ALA A 158 10.12 14.39 -16.92
CA ALA A 158 11.18 13.42 -16.63
C ALA A 158 11.38 13.18 -15.12
N ALA A 159 11.11 14.19 -14.28
CA ALA A 159 11.12 14.03 -12.83
C ALA A 159 10.01 13.09 -12.32
N LEU A 160 8.81 13.13 -12.93
CA LEU A 160 7.71 12.22 -12.59
C LEU A 160 8.01 10.79 -13.04
N VAL A 161 8.50 10.64 -14.27
CA VAL A 161 8.90 9.33 -14.83
C VAL A 161 9.98 8.68 -13.97
N ARG A 162 11.04 9.44 -13.63
CA ARG A 162 12.11 8.95 -12.74
C ARG A 162 11.56 8.53 -11.38
N ARG A 163 10.70 9.36 -10.77
CA ARG A 163 10.09 9.05 -9.47
C ARG A 163 9.26 7.76 -9.52
N ARG A 164 8.48 7.53 -10.58
CA ARG A 164 7.71 6.29 -10.75
C ARG A 164 8.62 5.06 -10.84
N GLY A 165 9.72 5.17 -11.58
CA GLY A 165 10.73 4.11 -11.66
C GLY A 165 11.43 3.84 -10.31
N GLU A 166 11.64 4.88 -9.49
CA GLU A 166 12.18 4.76 -8.13
C GLU A 166 11.17 4.15 -7.14
N GLU A 167 9.88 4.36 -7.35
CA GLU A 167 8.80 3.81 -6.51
C GLU A 167 8.57 2.32 -6.82
N PHE A 168 8.50 1.93 -8.10
CA PHE A 168 8.11 0.58 -8.51
C PHE A 168 9.24 -0.19 -9.21
N GLY A 169 9.79 -1.17 -8.48
CA GLY A 169 10.76 -2.13 -8.99
C GLY A 169 12.21 -1.68 -8.88
N ALA A 170 12.48 -0.54 -8.25
CA ALA A 170 13.84 -0.12 -7.93
C ALA A 170 14.51 -1.12 -7.00
N GLU A 171 15.79 -1.38 -7.27
CA GLU A 171 16.63 -2.16 -6.38
C GLU A 171 16.91 -1.37 -5.09
N ALA A 172 16.78 -2.03 -3.95
CA ALA A 172 17.11 -1.45 -2.66
C ALA A 172 17.73 -2.49 -1.73
N ALA A 173 18.82 -2.14 -1.06
CA ALA A 173 19.37 -3.02 -0.04
C ALA A 173 18.48 -2.96 1.22
N ILE A 174 18.21 -4.11 1.86
CA ILE A 174 17.50 -4.14 3.14
C ILE A 174 18.16 -3.24 4.18
N GLY A 175 19.49 -3.10 4.06
CA GLY A 175 20.41 -2.25 4.81
C GLY A 175 20.24 -0.73 4.66
N GLU A 176 19.37 -0.23 3.77
CA GLU A 176 19.27 1.19 3.50
C GLU A 176 18.65 2.01 4.64
N GLN A 177 19.00 3.30 4.67
CA GLN A 177 18.52 4.26 5.66
C GLN A 177 17.03 4.55 5.54
N ARG A 178 16.46 4.43 4.32
CA ARG A 178 15.03 4.61 4.07
C ARG A 178 14.19 3.64 4.91
N PHE A 179 14.65 2.40 5.10
CA PHE A 179 13.96 1.38 5.88
C PHE A 179 14.26 1.41 7.38
N SER A 180 15.05 2.39 7.86
CA SER A 180 15.44 2.41 9.27
C SER A 180 14.24 2.66 10.21
N PRO A 181 14.24 2.09 11.43
CA PRO A 181 13.19 2.32 12.43
C PRO A 181 12.93 3.81 12.74
N ARG A 182 13.93 4.68 12.55
CA ARG A 182 13.78 6.14 12.72
C ARG A 182 12.73 6.75 11.77
N ARG A 183 12.54 6.15 10.59
CA ARG A 183 11.62 6.64 9.53
C ARG A 183 10.19 6.12 9.69
N VAL A 184 10.00 5.04 10.45
CA VAL A 184 8.68 4.47 10.76
C VAL A 184 7.73 5.53 11.34
N ARG A 185 8.22 6.32 12.31
CA ARG A 185 7.43 7.39 12.95
C ARG A 185 7.01 8.47 11.95
N GLU A 186 7.84 8.74 10.94
CA GLU A 186 7.51 9.68 9.86
C GLU A 186 6.40 9.11 8.97
N GLY A 187 6.46 7.83 8.59
CA GLY A 187 5.39 7.20 7.81
C GLY A 187 4.04 7.19 8.53
N MET A 188 4.03 7.19 9.86
CA MET A 188 2.82 7.24 10.67
C MET A 188 2.20 8.65 10.77
N PHE A 189 3.04 9.67 10.97
CA PHE A 189 2.58 11.02 11.34
C PHE A 189 2.87 12.11 10.30
N GLN A 190 3.66 11.81 9.27
CA GLN A 190 3.98 12.71 8.16
C GLN A 190 3.98 11.93 6.82
N PRO A 191 2.86 11.28 6.46
CA PRO A 191 2.85 10.33 5.36
C PRO A 191 2.97 10.99 3.97
N LEU A 192 2.56 12.25 3.80
CA LEU A 192 2.80 13.00 2.56
C LEU A 192 4.30 13.29 2.37
N ARG A 193 4.97 13.73 3.44
CA ARG A 193 6.42 13.93 3.40
C ARG A 193 7.16 12.62 3.11
N PHE A 194 6.67 11.52 3.67
CA PHE A 194 7.26 10.20 3.46
C PHE A 194 7.27 9.79 1.98
N ILE A 195 6.19 10.04 1.24
CA ILE A 195 6.16 9.82 -0.21
C ILE A 195 6.98 10.87 -0.96
N GLU A 196 6.91 12.15 -0.59
CA GLU A 196 7.68 13.25 -1.23
C GLU A 196 9.19 12.99 -1.17
N GLU A 197 9.68 12.35 -0.10
CA GLU A 197 11.09 11.98 0.09
C GLU A 197 11.45 10.61 -0.53
N GLY A 198 10.60 10.06 -1.41
CA GLY A 198 10.90 8.87 -2.24
C GLY A 198 11.05 7.57 -1.46
N ARG A 199 10.37 7.44 -0.31
CA ARG A 199 10.50 6.26 0.57
C ARG A 199 9.50 5.15 0.29
N ALA A 200 8.32 5.50 -0.23
CA ALA A 200 7.29 4.52 -0.49
C ALA A 200 7.53 3.82 -1.84
N GLY A 201 7.11 2.56 -1.93
CA GLY A 201 7.31 1.79 -3.15
C GLY A 201 7.30 0.28 -2.94
N LEU A 202 7.45 -0.45 -4.04
CA LEU A 202 7.69 -1.89 -4.07
C LEU A 202 9.11 -2.11 -4.58
N PHE A 203 10.01 -2.46 -3.67
CA PHE A 203 11.44 -2.53 -3.93
C PHE A 203 11.89 -3.98 -4.08
N MET A 204 12.84 -4.24 -4.97
CA MET A 204 13.48 -5.54 -5.13
C MET A 204 14.79 -5.56 -4.35
N LEU A 205 15.04 -6.59 -3.55
CA LEU A 205 16.29 -6.65 -2.77
C LEU A 205 17.50 -7.14 -3.57
N GLU A 206 17.25 -7.61 -4.79
CA GLU A 206 18.21 -8.06 -5.79
C GLU A 206 17.62 -7.78 -7.18
N PRO A 207 18.44 -7.70 -8.25
CA PRO A 207 17.95 -7.56 -9.62
C PRO A 207 16.89 -8.63 -9.95
N TYR A 208 15.88 -8.29 -10.76
CA TYR A 208 14.84 -9.24 -11.14
C TYR A 208 15.40 -10.51 -11.81
N ASP A 209 15.05 -11.68 -11.28
CA ASP A 209 15.39 -12.99 -11.85
C ASP A 209 14.10 -13.71 -12.31
N PRO A 210 13.88 -13.89 -13.62
CA PRO A 210 12.67 -14.54 -14.14
C PRO A 210 12.54 -16.03 -13.75
N LYS A 211 13.57 -16.63 -13.16
CA LYS A 211 13.54 -18.02 -12.66
C LYS A 211 13.03 -18.11 -11.22
N LYS A 212 12.96 -16.99 -10.50
CA LYS A 212 12.50 -16.94 -9.11
C LYS A 212 11.07 -16.40 -9.04
N VAL A 213 10.32 -16.85 -8.04
CA VAL A 213 8.99 -16.34 -7.76
C VAL A 213 9.10 -15.11 -6.85
N PRO A 214 8.54 -13.96 -7.22
CA PRO A 214 8.47 -12.81 -6.32
C PRO A 214 7.75 -13.16 -5.01
N LEU A 215 8.42 -12.90 -3.88
CA LEU A 215 7.88 -12.99 -2.53
C LEU A 215 7.70 -11.57 -1.99
N ILE A 216 6.48 -11.06 -2.06
CA ILE A 216 6.11 -9.69 -1.69
C ILE A 216 5.84 -9.62 -0.19
N LEU A 217 6.66 -8.87 0.53
CA LEU A 217 6.65 -8.73 1.98
C LEU A 217 5.98 -7.41 2.37
N VAL A 218 4.88 -7.48 3.13
CA VAL A 218 4.03 -6.33 3.49
C VAL A 218 4.02 -6.14 5.01
N HIS A 219 4.72 -5.11 5.49
CA HIS A 219 4.86 -4.84 6.93
C HIS A 219 3.56 -4.36 7.59
N GLY A 220 3.52 -4.40 8.93
CA GLY A 220 2.38 -3.94 9.74
C GLY A 220 2.39 -2.44 10.06
N ILE A 221 1.42 -2.00 10.87
CA ILE A 221 1.37 -0.62 11.34
C ILE A 221 2.58 -0.28 12.21
N GLY A 222 3.26 0.82 11.87
CA GLY A 222 4.49 1.18 12.58
C GLY A 222 5.62 0.16 12.35
N GLY A 223 5.56 -0.58 11.24
CA GLY A 223 6.61 -1.47 10.78
C GLY A 223 7.46 -0.86 9.65
N SER A 224 8.41 -1.65 9.17
CA SER A 224 9.25 -1.34 8.01
C SER A 224 9.72 -2.63 7.33
N PRO A 225 10.33 -2.56 6.13
CA PRO A 225 10.96 -3.71 5.50
C PRO A 225 11.94 -4.48 6.42
N ARG A 226 12.57 -3.80 7.39
CA ARG A 226 13.47 -4.42 8.37
C ARG A 226 12.83 -5.51 9.22
N ASP A 227 11.50 -5.46 9.39
CA ASP A 227 10.78 -6.46 10.18
C ASP A 227 10.91 -7.87 9.57
N TRP A 228 11.28 -7.94 8.28
CA TRP A 228 11.44 -9.17 7.53
C TRP A 228 12.88 -9.69 7.46
N GLU A 229 13.87 -9.02 8.05
CA GLU A 229 15.30 -9.40 7.93
C GLU A 229 15.52 -10.88 8.25
N ARG A 230 14.98 -11.36 9.38
CA ARG A 230 15.12 -12.77 9.78
C ARG A 230 14.43 -13.75 8.83
N VAL A 231 13.30 -13.35 8.24
CA VAL A 231 12.58 -14.16 7.24
C VAL A 231 13.39 -14.24 5.94
N ILE A 232 13.95 -13.10 5.50
CA ILE A 232 14.77 -12.99 4.29
C ILE A 232 16.07 -13.79 4.44
N GLU A 233 16.76 -13.68 5.58
CA GLU A 233 18.01 -14.42 5.87
C GLU A 233 17.87 -15.93 5.72
N ARG A 234 16.68 -16.47 6.01
CA ARG A 234 16.42 -17.90 5.98
C ARG A 234 15.73 -18.37 4.70
N LEU A 235 15.29 -17.45 3.85
CA LEU A 235 14.51 -17.76 2.64
C LEU A 235 15.30 -18.66 1.68
N ASP A 236 14.62 -19.58 1.00
CA ASP A 236 15.18 -20.28 -0.16
C ASP A 236 15.31 -19.30 -1.35
N GLY A 237 16.43 -18.58 -1.38
CA GLY A 237 16.78 -17.62 -2.42
C GLY A 237 17.05 -18.24 -3.80
N THR A 238 17.02 -19.57 -3.93
CA THR A 238 17.09 -20.24 -5.24
C THR A 238 15.73 -20.30 -5.92
N ARG A 239 14.64 -20.19 -5.15
CA ARG A 239 13.25 -20.27 -5.63
C ARG A 239 12.49 -18.96 -5.50
N PHE A 240 12.75 -18.20 -4.44
CA PHE A 240 12.01 -16.99 -4.12
C PHE A 240 12.91 -15.77 -4.19
N GLN A 241 12.37 -14.68 -4.74
CA GLN A 241 13.01 -13.38 -4.77
C GLN A 241 12.26 -12.42 -3.83
N PRO A 242 12.88 -11.96 -2.74
CA PRO A 242 12.19 -11.10 -1.77
C PRO A 242 12.03 -9.68 -2.32
N TRP A 243 10.78 -9.23 -2.36
CA TRP A 243 10.39 -7.85 -2.65
C TRP A 243 9.75 -7.25 -1.39
N VAL A 244 10.04 -5.99 -1.10
CA VAL A 244 9.53 -5.31 0.10
C VAL A 244 8.63 -4.16 -0.30
N PHE A 245 7.37 -4.20 0.16
CA PHE A 245 6.46 -3.09 0.00
C PHE A 245 6.61 -2.15 1.20
N TYR A 246 7.09 -0.93 0.96
CA TYR A 246 7.20 0.09 1.99
C TYR A 246 6.15 1.17 1.76
N TYR A 247 5.26 1.36 2.74
CA TYR A 247 4.19 2.33 2.65
C TYR A 247 4.05 3.09 3.97
N PRO A 248 3.61 4.35 3.94
CA PRO A 248 3.41 5.11 5.16
C PRO A 248 2.18 4.57 5.90
N SER A 249 2.39 3.94 7.06
CA SER A 249 1.30 3.35 7.83
C SER A 249 0.24 4.36 8.30
N GLY A 250 0.45 5.67 8.15
CA GLY A 250 -0.53 6.70 8.49
C GLY A 250 -1.58 6.96 7.41
N PHE A 251 -1.40 6.48 6.18
CA PHE A 251 -2.43 6.53 5.14
C PHE A 251 -3.61 5.62 5.48
N SER A 252 -4.75 5.85 4.83
CA SER A 252 -5.83 4.86 4.83
C SER A 252 -5.32 3.53 4.29
N ILE A 253 -5.87 2.43 4.80
CA ILE A 253 -5.53 1.09 4.35
C ILE A 253 -5.94 0.93 2.88
N GLY A 254 -7.08 1.51 2.46
CA GLY A 254 -7.49 1.55 1.06
C GLY A 254 -6.47 2.20 0.13
N LEU A 255 -5.91 3.36 0.51
CA LEU A 255 -4.85 4.00 -0.27
C LEU A 255 -3.60 3.13 -0.35
N SER A 256 -3.20 2.54 0.76
CA SER A 256 -2.04 1.64 0.80
C SER A 256 -2.26 0.38 -0.06
N ALA A 257 -3.49 -0.16 -0.06
CA ALA A 257 -3.91 -1.30 -0.85
C ALA A 257 -3.90 -1.00 -2.36
N MET A 258 -4.43 0.15 -2.76
CA MET A 258 -4.36 0.63 -4.14
C MET A 258 -2.91 0.80 -4.60
N MET A 259 -2.05 1.41 -3.78
CA MET A 259 -0.61 1.54 -4.10
C MET A 259 0.07 0.19 -4.31
N LEU A 260 -0.22 -0.81 -3.44
CA LEU A 260 0.32 -2.16 -3.60
C LEU A 260 -0.19 -2.82 -4.88
N ASN A 261 -1.49 -2.71 -5.15
CA ASN A 261 -2.11 -3.24 -6.37
C ASN A 261 -1.43 -2.65 -7.62
N ASN A 262 -1.31 -1.33 -7.73
CA ASN A 262 -0.71 -0.67 -8.89
C ASN A 262 0.76 -1.08 -9.06
N ALA A 263 1.51 -1.17 -7.96
CA ALA A 263 2.89 -1.62 -8.01
C ALA A 263 3.02 -3.07 -8.52
N VAL A 264 2.19 -4.00 -8.01
CA VAL A 264 2.21 -5.40 -8.45
C VAL A 264 1.80 -5.51 -9.92
N ASP A 265 0.77 -4.78 -10.34
CA ASP A 265 0.21 -4.81 -11.69
C ASP A 265 1.21 -4.25 -12.72
N GLU A 266 1.83 -3.10 -12.43
CA GLU A 266 2.84 -2.51 -13.29
C GLU A 266 4.09 -3.39 -13.41
N LEU A 267 4.57 -3.96 -12.28
CA LEU A 267 5.72 -4.87 -12.31
C LEU A 267 5.38 -6.18 -13.02
N HIS A 268 4.16 -6.69 -12.90
CA HIS A 268 3.72 -7.87 -13.64
C HIS A 268 3.71 -7.60 -15.14
N PHE A 269 3.28 -6.42 -15.57
CA PHE A 269 3.36 -6.01 -16.97
C PHE A 269 4.80 -5.89 -17.46
N ARG A 270 5.68 -5.25 -16.67
CA ARG A 270 7.09 -5.04 -17.02
C ARG A 270 7.87 -6.34 -17.12
N TYR A 271 7.67 -7.25 -16.16
CA TYR A 271 8.50 -8.43 -15.98
C TYR A 271 7.84 -9.76 -16.36
N ARG A 272 6.52 -9.76 -16.60
CA ARG A 272 5.72 -10.93 -17.02
C ARG A 272 5.90 -12.15 -16.12
N PHE A 273 6.17 -11.96 -14.83
CA PHE A 273 6.25 -13.07 -13.88
C PHE A 273 4.90 -13.79 -13.81
N PRO A 274 4.84 -15.13 -13.85
CA PRO A 274 3.56 -15.85 -13.99
C PRO A 274 2.72 -15.82 -12.71
N THR A 275 3.34 -15.60 -11.55
CA THR A 275 2.68 -15.46 -10.26
C THR A 275 3.64 -14.90 -9.21
N SER A 276 3.10 -14.49 -8.07
CA SER A 276 3.83 -14.10 -6.86
C SER A 276 3.19 -14.69 -5.60
N VAL A 277 3.93 -14.63 -4.49
CA VAL A 277 3.46 -14.94 -3.13
C VAL A 277 3.45 -13.64 -2.34
N VAL A 278 2.39 -13.38 -1.58
CA VAL A 278 2.32 -12.25 -0.64
C VAL A 278 2.40 -12.75 0.79
N VAL A 279 3.34 -12.23 1.58
CA VAL A 279 3.43 -12.48 3.02
C VAL A 279 3.27 -11.17 3.76
N ALA A 280 2.27 -11.10 4.62
CA ALA A 280 1.83 -9.86 5.21
C ALA A 280 1.67 -9.99 6.73
N HIS A 281 2.13 -8.99 7.47
CA HIS A 281 2.07 -8.98 8.93
C HIS A 281 1.09 -7.92 9.45
N SER A 282 0.30 -8.29 10.46
CA SER A 282 -0.59 -7.35 11.16
C SER A 282 -1.49 -6.60 10.18
N MET A 283 -1.53 -5.26 10.26
CA MET A 283 -2.25 -4.37 9.33
C MET A 283 -1.87 -4.61 7.86
N GLY A 284 -0.64 -5.06 7.58
CA GLY A 284 -0.20 -5.39 6.23
C GLY A 284 -1.07 -6.47 5.56
N GLY A 285 -1.66 -7.39 6.33
CA GLY A 285 -2.59 -8.38 5.78
C GLY A 285 -3.92 -7.76 5.33
N LEU A 286 -4.36 -6.67 5.96
CA LEU A 286 -5.50 -5.89 5.50
C LEU A 286 -5.17 -5.13 4.21
N VAL A 287 -3.96 -4.57 4.11
CA VAL A 287 -3.45 -3.95 2.87
C VAL A 287 -3.38 -4.97 1.74
N ALA A 288 -2.78 -6.14 1.98
CA ALA A 288 -2.67 -7.21 1.00
C ALA A 288 -4.05 -7.70 0.52
N ARG A 289 -4.99 -7.91 1.45
CA ARG A 289 -6.36 -8.29 1.09
C ARG A 289 -7.07 -7.17 0.30
N GLY A 290 -6.92 -5.92 0.73
CA GLY A 290 -7.48 -4.77 0.03
C GLY A 290 -6.95 -4.67 -1.40
N ALA A 291 -5.65 -4.90 -1.62
CA ALA A 291 -5.04 -4.85 -2.94
C ALA A 291 -5.64 -5.89 -3.89
N LEU A 292 -5.95 -7.10 -3.38
CA LEU A 292 -6.66 -8.11 -4.14
C LEU A 292 -8.10 -7.67 -4.46
N ASN A 293 -8.82 -7.06 -3.51
CA ASN A 293 -10.16 -6.55 -3.78
C ASN A 293 -10.16 -5.45 -4.84
N VAL A 294 -9.18 -4.54 -4.81
CA VAL A 294 -8.99 -3.52 -5.88
C VAL A 294 -8.87 -4.21 -7.24
N ALA A 295 -7.99 -5.20 -7.37
CA ALA A 295 -7.87 -5.97 -8.61
C ALA A 295 -9.19 -6.62 -9.05
N LEU A 296 -9.90 -7.27 -8.15
CA LEU A 296 -11.14 -7.98 -8.47
C LEU A 296 -12.27 -7.02 -8.87
N ARG A 297 -12.39 -5.86 -8.21
CA ARG A 297 -13.38 -4.82 -8.55
C ARG A 297 -13.12 -4.20 -9.91
N GLU A 298 -11.86 -4.12 -10.31
CA GLU A 298 -11.47 -3.74 -11.67
C GLU A 298 -11.64 -4.87 -12.71
N GLY A 299 -12.16 -6.03 -12.30
CA GLY A 299 -12.37 -7.19 -13.18
C GLY A 299 -11.09 -7.94 -13.53
N ARG A 300 -10.07 -7.87 -12.67
CA ARG A 300 -8.74 -8.44 -12.92
C ARG A 300 -8.45 -9.63 -12.03
N GLU A 301 -7.73 -10.59 -12.60
CA GLU A 301 -7.06 -11.63 -11.81
C GLU A 301 -5.69 -11.12 -11.36
N PRO A 302 -5.46 -10.90 -10.06
CA PRO A 302 -4.16 -10.48 -9.58
C PRO A 302 -3.12 -11.60 -9.79
N PRO A 303 -1.86 -11.28 -10.13
CA PRO A 303 -0.80 -12.26 -10.38
C PRO A 303 -0.23 -12.80 -9.05
N VAL A 304 -1.11 -13.30 -8.18
CA VAL A 304 -0.83 -13.79 -6.83
C VAL A 304 -1.50 -15.14 -6.66
N HIS A 305 -0.74 -16.19 -6.38
CA HIS A 305 -1.31 -17.52 -6.14
C HIS A 305 -1.42 -17.87 -4.65
N HIS A 306 -0.67 -17.21 -3.78
CA HIS A 306 -0.65 -17.53 -2.34
C HIS A 306 -0.50 -16.26 -1.50
N VAL A 307 -1.41 -16.09 -0.55
CA VAL A 307 -1.35 -15.07 0.49
C VAL A 307 -1.16 -15.73 1.85
N VAL A 308 -0.13 -15.30 2.56
CA VAL A 308 0.11 -15.64 3.96
C VAL A 308 -0.09 -14.40 4.80
N THR A 309 -0.97 -14.47 5.79
CA THR A 309 -1.17 -13.39 6.76
C THR A 309 -0.73 -13.82 8.14
N ILE A 310 0.00 -12.96 8.85
CA ILE A 310 0.57 -13.24 10.17
C ILE A 310 -0.03 -12.23 11.17
N SER A 311 -0.83 -12.70 12.11
CA SER A 311 -1.48 -11.88 13.15
C SER A 311 -2.31 -10.71 12.61
N THR A 312 -2.97 -10.88 11.47
CA THR A 312 -3.79 -9.83 10.85
C THR A 312 -5.10 -9.61 11.59
N PRO A 313 -5.43 -8.37 12.02
CA PRO A 313 -6.65 -8.07 12.75
C PRO A 313 -7.84 -7.86 11.81
N TRP A 314 -8.46 -8.95 11.35
CA TRP A 314 -9.58 -8.91 10.39
C TRP A 314 -10.83 -8.20 10.91
N LEU A 315 -11.08 -8.20 12.22
CA LEU A 315 -12.16 -7.42 12.83
C LEU A 315 -11.67 -6.06 13.36
N GLY A 316 -10.47 -5.64 12.98
CA GLY A 316 -9.86 -4.40 13.44
C GLY A 316 -9.22 -4.52 14.82
N GLN A 317 -8.79 -3.38 15.34
CA GLN A 317 -8.08 -3.28 16.61
C GLN A 317 -8.95 -2.49 17.61
N GLU A 318 -9.29 -3.08 18.75
CA GLU A 318 -10.16 -2.43 19.75
C GLU A 318 -9.61 -1.08 20.23
N GLY A 319 -8.29 -0.93 20.33
CA GLY A 319 -7.65 0.36 20.64
C GLY A 319 -7.99 1.47 19.64
N ALA A 320 -8.31 1.11 18.39
CA ALA A 320 -8.67 2.06 17.35
C ALA A 320 -10.05 2.70 17.54
N ARG A 321 -10.93 2.15 18.39
CA ARG A 321 -12.19 2.82 18.76
C ARG A 321 -11.99 4.18 19.43
N TRP A 322 -10.80 4.42 19.99
CA TRP A 322 -10.44 5.70 20.58
C TRP A 322 -9.87 6.68 19.54
N ALA A 323 -9.76 6.27 18.27
CA ALA A 323 -9.36 7.15 17.19
C ALA A 323 -10.44 8.23 17.00
N GLY A 324 -10.07 9.50 17.21
CA GLY A 324 -10.98 10.65 17.10
C GLY A 324 -11.50 11.21 18.42
N ILE A 325 -11.17 10.61 19.58
CA ILE A 325 -11.58 11.13 20.90
C ILE A 325 -10.62 12.22 21.42
N GLY A 326 -9.50 12.44 20.73
CA GLY A 326 -8.52 13.48 21.04
C GLY A 326 -8.64 14.74 20.16
N PRO A 327 -7.97 15.85 20.53
CA PRO A 327 -8.07 17.13 19.82
C PRO A 327 -7.33 17.18 18.46
N THR A 328 -6.70 16.09 18.03
CA THR A 328 -5.91 16.01 16.78
C THR A 328 -6.49 14.99 15.82
N ARG A 329 -6.41 15.27 14.51
CA ARG A 329 -6.74 14.27 13.50
C ARG A 329 -5.87 13.02 13.67
N VAL A 330 -6.52 11.87 13.58
CA VAL A 330 -5.89 10.55 13.66
C VAL A 330 -5.47 10.06 12.27
N PRO A 331 -4.44 9.21 12.16
CA PRO A 331 -4.05 8.63 10.89
C PRO A 331 -5.19 7.81 10.25
N GLY A 332 -5.28 7.83 8.92
CA GLY A 332 -6.38 7.18 8.18
C GLY A 332 -6.49 5.68 8.48
N SER A 333 -5.35 5.00 8.61
CA SER A 333 -5.30 3.58 8.97
C SER A 333 -5.98 3.24 10.29
N TRP A 334 -5.97 4.16 11.27
CA TRP A 334 -6.67 3.94 12.54
C TRP A 334 -8.18 4.01 12.37
N LEU A 335 -8.67 4.91 11.52
CA LEU A 335 -10.09 4.97 11.18
C LEU A 335 -10.51 3.66 10.49
N ASP A 336 -9.72 3.19 9.53
CA ASP A 336 -10.00 1.95 8.82
C ASP A 336 -9.88 0.70 9.71
N MET A 337 -8.95 0.66 10.68
CA MET A 337 -8.85 -0.46 11.63
C MET A 337 -9.86 -0.40 12.78
N THR A 338 -10.73 0.62 12.83
CA THR A 338 -11.79 0.66 13.84
C THR A 338 -12.78 -0.48 13.60
N PRO A 339 -13.08 -1.33 14.60
CA PRO A 339 -14.02 -2.44 14.41
C PRO A 339 -15.37 -1.95 13.86
N GLY A 340 -15.79 -2.51 12.72
CA GLY A 340 -17.02 -2.11 12.02
C GLY A 340 -16.87 -0.90 11.09
N SER A 341 -15.65 -0.45 10.81
CA SER A 341 -15.39 0.56 9.78
C SER A 341 -15.94 0.13 8.41
N PRO A 342 -16.24 1.07 7.51
CA PRO A 342 -16.62 0.74 6.13
C PRO A 342 -15.58 -0.15 5.44
N PHE A 343 -14.30 0.21 5.55
CA PHE A 343 -13.20 -0.57 4.96
C PHE A 343 -13.20 -2.05 5.41
N LEU A 344 -13.28 -2.32 6.73
CA LEU A 344 -13.29 -3.70 7.23
C LEU A 344 -14.55 -4.45 6.85
N SER A 345 -15.70 -3.76 6.83
CA SER A 345 -16.99 -4.36 6.47
C SER A 345 -17.02 -4.81 5.01
N GLU A 346 -16.31 -4.12 4.13
CA GLU A 346 -16.22 -4.46 2.71
C GLU A 346 -15.10 -5.45 2.38
N LEU A 347 -14.09 -5.58 3.24
CA LEU A 347 -12.87 -6.35 2.98
C LEU A 347 -13.14 -7.83 2.63
N THR A 348 -14.24 -8.39 3.16
CA THR A 348 -14.64 -9.80 2.97
C THR A 348 -15.84 -9.99 2.05
N VAL A 349 -16.46 -8.91 1.55
CA VAL A 349 -17.62 -8.95 0.64
C VAL A 349 -17.23 -9.62 -0.68
N ASP A 350 -16.17 -9.13 -1.30
CA ASP A 350 -15.66 -9.71 -2.55
C ASP A 350 -15.16 -11.13 -2.30
N ARG A 351 -15.68 -12.12 -3.03
CA ARG A 351 -15.22 -13.48 -2.87
C ARG A 351 -13.82 -13.62 -3.45
N ARG A 352 -12.92 -14.16 -2.64
CA ARG A 352 -11.59 -14.56 -3.12
C ARG A 352 -11.73 -15.60 -4.25
N PRO A 353 -11.02 -15.44 -5.38
CA PRO A 353 -10.93 -16.51 -6.38
C PRO A 353 -10.35 -17.78 -5.75
N PRO A 354 -10.98 -18.96 -5.94
CA PRO A 354 -10.57 -20.20 -5.29
C PRO A 354 -9.09 -20.57 -5.55
N GLU A 355 -8.53 -20.10 -6.66
CA GLU A 355 -7.15 -20.25 -7.12
C GLU A 355 -6.13 -19.58 -6.19
N ILE A 356 -6.50 -18.47 -5.52
CA ILE A 356 -5.60 -17.76 -4.61
C ILE A 356 -5.60 -18.44 -3.24
N ARG A 357 -4.54 -19.17 -2.91
CA ARG A 357 -4.44 -19.92 -1.65
C ARG A 357 -4.22 -18.99 -0.47
N TYR A 358 -4.86 -19.26 0.67
CA TYR A 358 -4.75 -18.44 1.89
C TYR A 358 -4.21 -19.25 3.06
N THR A 359 -3.19 -18.72 3.72
CA THR A 359 -2.62 -19.27 4.96
C THR A 359 -2.71 -18.23 6.06
N LEU A 360 -3.32 -18.60 7.18
CA LEU A 360 -3.48 -17.75 8.36
C LEU A 360 -2.54 -18.23 9.46
N PHE A 361 -1.54 -17.42 9.76
CA PHE A 361 -0.66 -17.58 10.92
C PHE A 361 -1.04 -16.57 11.98
N PHE A 362 -0.96 -16.96 13.26
CA PHE A 362 -1.26 -16.05 14.37
C PHE A 362 -0.45 -16.37 15.62
N GLY A 363 -0.08 -15.33 16.36
CA GLY A 363 0.49 -15.47 17.70
C GLY A 363 -0.60 -15.59 18.77
N TYR A 364 -0.30 -16.26 19.87
CA TYR A 364 -1.15 -16.26 21.08
C TYR A 364 -0.34 -16.09 22.39
N GLY A 365 0.95 -15.74 22.29
CA GLY A 365 1.86 -15.58 23.42
C GLY A 365 1.75 -14.22 24.14
N GLY A 366 0.63 -13.52 24.01
CA GLY A 366 0.43 -12.19 24.58
C GLY A 366 0.45 -12.18 26.10
N ARG A 367 1.39 -11.44 26.70
CA ARG A 367 1.55 -11.32 28.17
C ARG A 367 1.01 -10.01 28.75
N ARG A 368 0.35 -9.17 27.95
CA ARG A 368 -0.17 -7.87 28.37
C ARG A 368 -1.63 -8.00 28.82
N TRP A 369 -2.00 -7.19 29.82
CA TRP A 369 -3.38 -7.11 30.33
C TRP A 369 -4.36 -6.50 29.30
N PHE A 370 -3.86 -5.71 28.35
CA PHE A 370 -4.65 -5.13 27.26
C PHE A 370 -4.05 -5.52 25.90
N PRO A 371 -4.87 -5.97 24.93
CA PRO A 371 -6.32 -6.19 25.03
C PRO A 371 -6.67 -7.36 25.98
N PRO A 372 -7.82 -7.34 26.67
CA PRO A 372 -8.21 -8.42 27.57
C PRO A 372 -8.51 -9.73 26.81
N GLY A 373 -8.34 -10.87 27.47
CA GLY A 373 -8.58 -12.21 26.89
C GLY A 373 -7.39 -12.77 26.12
N ASN A 374 -7.60 -13.81 25.31
CA ASN A 374 -6.52 -14.42 24.52
C ASN A 374 -6.08 -13.49 23.38
N ASN A 375 -4.78 -13.19 23.35
CA ASN A 375 -4.21 -12.20 22.45
C ASN A 375 -2.71 -12.49 22.20
N ASP A 376 -2.10 -11.77 21.27
CA ASP A 376 -0.66 -11.82 21.00
C ASP A 376 0.12 -10.63 21.60
N GLY A 377 -0.51 -9.85 22.48
CA GLY A 377 0.05 -8.67 23.12
C GLY A 377 -0.34 -7.36 22.44
N THR A 378 -0.91 -7.42 21.23
CA THR A 378 -1.37 -6.24 20.48
C THR A 378 -2.80 -6.40 19.98
N VAL A 379 -3.13 -7.56 19.40
CA VAL A 379 -4.44 -7.85 18.81
C VAL A 379 -5.08 -9.08 19.45
N SER A 380 -6.40 -9.08 19.56
CA SER A 380 -7.13 -10.21 20.15
C SER A 380 -7.26 -11.37 19.15
N LEU A 381 -7.24 -12.60 19.65
CA LEU A 381 -7.49 -13.77 18.80
C LEU A 381 -8.86 -13.71 18.12
N ARG A 382 -9.85 -13.09 18.78
CA ARG A 382 -11.18 -12.85 18.17
C ARG A 382 -11.07 -12.06 16.87
N SER A 383 -10.19 -11.05 16.82
CA SER A 383 -9.99 -10.24 15.62
C SER A 383 -9.18 -10.97 14.55
N VAL A 384 -8.23 -11.83 14.95
CA VAL A 384 -7.40 -12.58 14.01
C VAL A 384 -8.10 -13.82 13.44
N LEU A 385 -9.08 -14.37 14.15
CA LEU A 385 -9.77 -15.62 13.79
C LEU A 385 -11.30 -15.47 13.73
N PRO A 386 -11.87 -14.50 12.98
CA PRO A 386 -13.31 -14.51 12.77
C PRO A 386 -13.71 -15.76 11.95
N PRO A 387 -14.83 -16.43 12.27
CA PRO A 387 -15.24 -17.67 11.61
C PRO A 387 -15.30 -17.58 10.08
N GLU A 388 -15.70 -16.42 9.54
CA GLU A 388 -15.76 -16.18 8.09
C GLU A 388 -14.37 -16.24 7.42
N ILE A 389 -13.33 -15.71 8.08
CA ILE A 389 -11.98 -15.75 7.53
C ILE A 389 -11.39 -17.15 7.67
N GLN A 390 -11.63 -17.81 8.81
CA GLN A 390 -11.18 -19.18 9.04
C GLN A 390 -11.77 -20.17 8.04
N SER A 391 -13.07 -20.06 7.72
CA SER A 391 -13.73 -20.97 6.78
C SER A 391 -13.24 -20.82 5.34
N ARG A 392 -12.65 -19.67 5.00
CA ARG A 392 -12.10 -19.37 3.67
C ARG A 392 -10.60 -19.63 3.54
N ALA A 393 -9.93 -19.91 4.67
CA ALA A 393 -8.51 -20.21 4.71
C ALA A 393 -8.22 -21.64 4.28
N ASN A 394 -7.10 -21.85 3.60
CA ASN A 394 -6.63 -23.18 3.23
C ASN A 394 -5.74 -23.82 4.30
N PHE A 395 -5.17 -23.00 5.19
CA PHE A 395 -4.36 -23.45 6.30
C PHE A 395 -4.42 -22.43 7.43
N VAL A 396 -4.52 -22.90 8.68
CA VAL A 396 -4.53 -22.06 9.88
C VAL A 396 -3.59 -22.66 10.90
N PHE A 397 -2.69 -21.86 11.47
CA PHE A 397 -1.72 -22.34 12.46
C PHE A 397 -1.34 -21.26 13.48
N GLY A 398 -1.33 -21.64 14.75
CA GLY A 398 -1.00 -20.74 15.87
C GLY A 398 0.41 -20.95 16.39
N PHE A 399 1.01 -19.88 16.91
CA PHE A 399 2.36 -19.89 17.50
C PHE A 399 2.33 -19.29 18.90
N ASP A 400 3.07 -19.91 19.84
CA ASP A 400 3.34 -19.31 21.16
C ASP A 400 4.39 -18.20 21.03
N ALA A 401 3.97 -17.10 20.42
CA ALA A 401 4.77 -15.91 20.18
C ALA A 401 3.89 -14.67 20.34
N ASP A 402 4.51 -13.56 20.72
CA ASP A 402 3.84 -12.26 20.72
C ASP A 402 3.76 -11.67 19.29
N HIS A 403 3.02 -10.57 19.17
CA HIS A 403 2.65 -9.94 17.90
C HIS A 403 3.84 -9.61 17.00
N ILE A 404 4.98 -9.21 17.57
CA ILE A 404 6.17 -8.83 16.81
C ILE A 404 7.16 -10.00 16.78
N GLY A 405 7.36 -10.66 17.92
CA GLY A 405 8.29 -11.78 18.08
C GLY A 405 7.98 -12.96 17.17
N ILE A 406 6.73 -13.11 16.73
CA ILE A 406 6.34 -14.14 15.73
C ILE A 406 7.19 -14.06 14.45
N LEU A 407 7.59 -12.86 14.00
CA LEU A 407 8.40 -12.68 12.77
C LEU A 407 9.84 -13.19 12.92
N SER A 408 10.32 -13.33 14.15
CA SER A 408 11.64 -13.88 14.47
C SER A 408 11.60 -15.33 14.96
N SER A 409 10.41 -15.95 15.00
CA SER A 409 10.25 -17.34 15.44
C SER A 409 10.74 -18.32 14.37
N ASP A 410 11.75 -19.12 14.70
CA ASP A 410 12.28 -20.14 13.79
C ASP A 410 11.19 -21.13 13.34
N LEU A 411 10.30 -21.53 14.26
CA LEU A 411 9.17 -22.40 13.94
C LEU A 411 8.20 -21.75 12.94
N MET A 412 7.93 -20.46 13.09
CA MET A 412 7.07 -19.74 12.14
C MET A 412 7.72 -19.68 10.76
N ILE A 413 9.01 -19.34 10.70
CA ILE A 413 9.75 -19.23 9.44
C ILE A 413 9.84 -20.58 8.74
N ASP A 414 10.11 -21.67 9.47
CA ASP A 414 10.13 -23.03 8.92
C ASP A 414 8.77 -23.41 8.33
N LYS A 415 7.68 -23.10 9.05
CA LYS A 415 6.32 -23.33 8.56
C LYS A 415 5.98 -22.45 7.37
N LEU A 416 6.38 -21.18 7.36
CA LEU A 416 6.20 -20.29 6.23
C LEU A 416 6.83 -20.87 4.98
N GLN A 417 8.12 -21.23 5.04
CA GLN A 417 8.85 -21.78 3.91
C GLN A 417 8.25 -23.08 3.39
N MET A 418 7.87 -23.98 4.29
CA MET A 418 7.18 -25.22 3.92
C MET A 418 5.89 -24.91 3.15
N ARG A 419 5.05 -24.00 3.68
CA ARG A 419 3.75 -23.70 3.09
C ARG A 419 3.85 -22.99 1.73
N ILE A 420 4.74 -22.02 1.57
CA ILE A 420 4.91 -21.33 0.28
C ILE A 420 5.49 -22.28 -0.79
N ASN A 421 6.37 -23.21 -0.42
CA ASN A 421 6.87 -24.22 -1.35
C ASN A 421 5.79 -25.22 -1.75
N ASP A 422 5.02 -25.74 -0.78
CA ASP A 422 3.95 -26.70 -1.05
C ASP A 422 2.89 -26.14 -2.01
N GLU A 423 2.44 -24.90 -1.77
CA GLU A 423 1.41 -24.27 -2.60
C GLU A 423 1.95 -23.88 -3.97
N LEU A 424 3.21 -23.45 -4.07
CA LEU A 424 3.85 -23.20 -5.37
C LEU A 424 3.99 -24.49 -6.20
N GLN A 425 4.38 -25.60 -5.58
CA GLN A 425 4.45 -26.89 -6.27
C GLN A 425 3.09 -27.36 -6.77
N ARG A 426 2.03 -27.18 -5.96
CA ARG A 426 0.65 -27.50 -6.38
C ARG A 426 0.19 -26.61 -7.54
N TRP A 427 0.49 -25.32 -7.48
CA TRP A 427 0.19 -24.39 -8.56
C TRP A 427 0.91 -24.77 -9.86
N ALA A 428 2.19 -25.15 -9.77
CA ALA A 428 2.98 -25.58 -10.93
C ALA A 428 2.48 -26.91 -11.52
N ALA A 429 1.98 -27.83 -10.70
CA ALA A 429 1.45 -29.12 -11.16
C ALA A 429 0.04 -29.03 -11.80
N ALA A 430 -0.69 -27.94 -11.56
CA ALA A 430 -2.03 -27.72 -12.11
C ALA A 430 -2.04 -27.04 -13.48
N ARG A 431 -0.87 -26.76 -14.05
CA ARG A 431 -0.63 -26.07 -15.33
C ARG A 431 0.31 -26.91 -16.18
#